data_AF-A0A8H3FBT4-F1
#
_entry.id   AF-A0A8H3FBT4-F1
#
_cell.length_a   1.000
_cell.length_b   1.000
_cell.length_c   1.000
_cell.angle_alpha   90.00
_cell.angle_beta   90.00
_cell.angle_gamma   90.00
#
_symmetry.space_group_name_H-M   'P 1'
#
loop_
_entity.id
_entity.type
_entity.pdbx_description
1 polymer ?
#
loop_
_entity_poly.entity_id
_entity_poly.type
_entity_poly.pdbx_seq_one_letter_code
_entity_poly.pdbx_strand_id
1 'polypeptide(L)'
;MAAPALRNEEIRKLEQTCQRLVQLTTALQTLQISLIQSDPLPSWSSFQSQIKIVSQHIESLSNTLNSSNELLSRLAVFPLPGFPGRAQEGLLGQLLRKKVEPGVEDWIQEGLNAGNSMARLRSNDADVTGENLENLWDWAAGALQDELRRYLPTFGGNYTLEERKIGIQNVVTGLQRTLPDTMADSSDEDDESDDDEMKDDSRPKTVSKAAASTTKQESLQPSLPINAQLRYMVSGMFLPTVATGSSR
;
A
#
# COMPACT_ATOMS: atom_id res chain seq x y z
N MET A 1 -7.21 39.33 24.97
CA MET A 1 -6.74 39.53 23.58
C MET A 1 -7.62 38.66 22.70
N ALA A 2 -8.44 39.26 21.83
CA ALA A 2 -9.35 38.51 20.97
C ALA A 2 -8.53 37.79 19.88
N ALA A 3 -8.75 36.49 19.70
CA ALA A 3 -8.18 35.78 18.56
C ALA A 3 -8.65 36.46 17.26
N PRO A 4 -7.78 36.56 16.23
CA PRO A 4 -8.25 36.93 14.91
C PRO A 4 -9.35 35.96 14.51
N ALA A 5 -10.52 36.49 14.13
CA ALA A 5 -11.64 35.66 13.70
C ALA A 5 -11.16 34.79 12.52
N LEU A 6 -11.04 33.48 12.75
CA LEU A 6 -10.66 32.54 11.72
C LEU A 6 -11.64 32.67 10.55
N ARG A 7 -11.11 32.73 9.32
CA ARG A 7 -11.96 32.74 8.13
C ARG A 7 -12.65 31.39 8.00
N ASN A 8 -13.85 31.35 7.41
CA ASN A 8 -14.59 30.10 7.20
C ASN A 8 -13.77 29.03 6.45
N GLU A 9 -12.91 29.43 5.52
CA GLU A 9 -12.01 28.51 4.81
C GLU A 9 -10.94 27.91 5.72
N GLU A 10 -10.42 28.69 6.66
CA GLU A 10 -9.40 28.24 7.62
C GLU A 10 -10.00 27.21 8.59
N ILE A 11 -11.25 27.42 9.00
CA ILE A 11 -12.03 26.46 9.81
C ILE A 11 -12.25 25.16 9.03
N ARG A 12 -12.61 25.23 7.74
CA ARG A 12 -12.78 24.04 6.90
C ARG A 12 -11.49 23.24 6.76
N LYS A 13 -10.35 23.90 6.58
CA LYS A 13 -9.03 23.24 6.52
C LYS A 13 -8.70 22.53 7.84
N LEU A 14 -8.97 23.17 8.98
CA LEU A 14 -8.77 22.54 10.29
C LEU A 14 -9.67 21.32 10.47
N GLU A 15 -10.96 21.45 10.16
CA GLU A 15 -11.91 20.34 10.23
C GLU A 15 -11.48 19.17 9.33
N GLN A 16 -10.98 19.46 8.12
CA GLN A 16 -10.41 18.45 7.23
C GLN A 16 -9.22 17.72 7.87
N THR A 17 -8.32 18.42 8.57
CA THR A 17 -7.21 17.77 9.28
C THR A 17 -7.71 16.90 10.44
N CYS A 18 -8.71 17.37 11.20
CA CYS A 18 -9.35 16.59 12.26
C CYS A 18 -9.96 15.29 11.72
N GLN A 19 -10.70 15.37 10.62
CA GLN A 19 -11.32 14.19 9.99
C GLN A 19 -10.27 13.17 9.52
N ARG A 20 -9.14 13.61 8.98
CA ARG A 20 -8.03 12.71 8.61
C ARG A 20 -7.37 12.06 9.82
N LEU A 21 -7.19 12.80 10.92
CA LEU A 21 -6.65 12.26 12.18
C LEU A 21 -7.60 11.21 12.78
N VAL A 22 -8.90 11.47 12.75
CA VAL A 22 -9.91 10.49 13.19
C VAL A 22 -9.84 9.21 12.34
N GLN A 23 -9.75 9.33 11.02
CA GLN A 23 -9.62 8.17 10.12
C GLN A 23 -8.36 7.34 10.42
N LEU A 24 -7.21 7.98 10.61
CA LEU A 24 -5.97 7.31 11.02
C LEU A 24 -6.14 6.59 12.36
N THR A 25 -6.76 7.25 13.34
CA THR A 25 -6.99 6.67 14.67
C THR A 25 -7.86 5.42 14.59
N THR A 26 -8.95 5.48 13.83
CA THR A 26 -9.83 4.32 13.61
C THR A 26 -9.11 3.17 12.89
N ALA A 27 -8.25 3.48 11.91
CA ALA A 27 -7.44 2.47 11.22
C ALA A 27 -6.43 1.80 12.18
N LEU A 28 -5.76 2.58 13.03
CA LEU A 28 -4.85 2.05 14.06
C LEU A 28 -5.58 1.21 15.12
N GLN A 29 -6.76 1.64 15.54
CA GLN A 29 -7.59 0.86 16.47
C GLN A 29 -8.00 -0.47 15.85
N THR A 30 -8.37 -0.48 14.57
CA THR A 30 -8.73 -1.71 13.86
C THR A 30 -7.53 -2.66 13.76
N LEU A 31 -6.34 -2.12 13.46
CA LEU A 31 -5.08 -2.88 13.46
C LEU A 31 -4.77 -3.47 14.84
N GLN A 32 -4.90 -2.66 15.89
CA GLN A 32 -4.70 -3.08 17.26
C GLN A 32 -5.67 -4.19 17.67
N ILE A 33 -6.95 -4.02 17.36
CA ILE A 33 -8.00 -5.02 17.64
C ILE A 33 -7.67 -6.31 16.89
N SER A 34 -7.31 -6.23 15.60
CA SER A 34 -6.91 -7.39 14.81
C SER A 34 -5.71 -8.12 15.42
N LEU A 35 -4.75 -7.41 16.01
CA LEU A 35 -3.57 -8.00 16.64
C LEU A 35 -3.85 -8.64 18.00
N ILE A 36 -4.72 -8.03 18.81
CA ILE A 36 -5.04 -8.50 20.16
C ILE A 36 -6.04 -9.67 20.12
N GLN A 37 -6.98 -9.65 19.17
CA GLN A 37 -8.07 -10.63 19.11
C GLN A 37 -7.74 -11.90 18.32
N SER A 38 -6.69 -11.88 17.49
CA SER A 38 -6.30 -13.06 16.71
C SER A 38 -5.31 -13.93 17.49
N ASP A 39 -5.81 -15.09 17.92
CA ASP A 39 -5.00 -16.23 18.36
C ASP A 39 -5.36 -17.46 17.51
N PRO A 40 -4.51 -17.90 16.55
CA PRO A 40 -3.14 -17.44 16.28
C PRO A 40 -3.08 -16.09 15.56
N LEU A 41 -1.88 -15.52 15.46
CA LEU A 41 -1.58 -14.26 14.75
C LEU A 41 -2.30 -14.18 13.39
N PRO A 42 -2.70 -12.97 12.96
CA PRO A 42 -3.48 -12.81 11.73
C PRO A 42 -2.62 -13.20 10.53
N SER A 43 -3.28 -13.62 9.44
CA SER A 43 -2.56 -13.95 8.20
C SER A 43 -1.75 -12.74 7.71
N TRP A 44 -0.55 -13.01 7.21
CA TRP A 44 0.37 -11.96 6.74
C TRP A 44 -0.27 -11.02 5.71
N SER A 45 -1.10 -11.56 4.81
CA SER A 45 -1.83 -10.78 3.81
C SER A 45 -2.83 -9.79 4.44
N SER A 46 -3.54 -10.21 5.49
CA SER A 46 -4.46 -9.33 6.23
C SER A 46 -3.69 -8.21 6.93
N PHE A 47 -2.59 -8.53 7.60
CA PHE A 47 -1.74 -7.56 8.27
C PHE A 47 -1.13 -6.55 7.30
N GLN A 48 -0.58 -7.02 6.17
CA GLN A 48 -0.03 -6.17 5.12
C GLN A 48 -1.09 -5.24 4.53
N SER A 49 -2.31 -5.73 4.31
CA SER A 49 -3.43 -4.90 3.85
C SER A 49 -3.76 -3.78 4.83
N GLN A 50 -3.85 -4.11 6.13
CA GLN A 50 -4.12 -3.12 7.18
C GLN A 50 -3.01 -2.08 7.32
N ILE A 51 -1.73 -2.48 7.25
CA ILE A 51 -0.59 -1.55 7.22
C ILE A 51 -0.65 -0.63 6.00
N LYS A 52 -0.98 -1.19 4.82
CA LYS A 52 -1.09 -0.40 3.59
C LYS A 52 -2.14 0.70 3.74
N ILE A 53 -3.28 0.37 4.35
CA ILE A 53 -4.34 1.35 4.66
C ILE A 53 -3.82 2.43 5.62
N VAL A 54 -3.13 2.05 6.70
CA VAL A 54 -2.52 3.02 7.63
C VAL A 54 -1.52 3.92 6.92
N SER A 55 -0.65 3.36 6.07
CA SER A 55 0.31 4.13 5.27
C SER A 55 -0.37 5.16 4.36
N GLN A 56 -1.47 4.79 3.71
CA GLN A 56 -2.26 5.70 2.88
C GLN A 56 -2.88 6.83 3.71
N HIS A 57 -3.36 6.53 4.92
CA HIS A 57 -3.87 7.57 5.83
C HIS A 57 -2.78 8.50 6.32
N ILE A 58 -1.58 8.00 6.63
CA ILE A 58 -0.41 8.82 6.99
C ILE A 58 -0.01 9.73 5.82
N GLU A 59 0.07 9.19 4.60
CA GLU A 59 0.39 9.97 3.41
C GLU A 59 -0.65 11.07 3.16
N SER A 60 -1.94 10.71 3.24
CA SER A 60 -3.03 11.68 3.10
C SER A 60 -2.97 12.76 4.17
N LEU A 61 -2.69 12.41 5.42
CA LEU A 61 -2.55 13.36 6.53
C LEU A 61 -1.32 14.27 6.33
N SER A 62 -0.19 13.72 5.88
CA SER A 62 1.00 14.51 5.57
C SER A 62 0.71 15.55 4.49
N ASN A 63 0.02 15.14 3.42
CA ASN A 63 -0.37 16.05 2.33
C ASN A 63 -1.33 17.16 2.81
N THR A 64 -2.31 16.84 3.67
CA THR A 64 -3.23 17.86 4.20
C THR A 64 -2.56 18.80 5.21
N LEU A 65 -1.66 18.29 6.05
CA LEU A 65 -0.86 19.10 6.98
C LEU A 65 0.10 20.04 6.22
N ASN A 66 0.78 19.55 5.19
CA ASN A 66 1.63 20.37 4.34
C ASN A 66 0.82 21.46 3.62
N SER A 67 -0.36 21.12 3.10
CA SER A 67 -1.27 22.09 2.46
C SER A 67 -1.84 23.15 3.42
N SER A 68 -1.83 22.88 4.73
CA SER A 68 -2.35 23.77 5.77
C SER A 68 -1.26 24.35 6.68
N ASN A 69 0.03 24.12 6.36
CA ASN A 69 1.16 24.48 7.21
C ASN A 69 1.21 25.98 7.54
N GLU A 70 0.94 26.85 6.56
CA GLU A 70 0.90 28.31 6.75
C GLU A 70 -0.16 28.72 7.80
N LEU A 71 -1.32 28.08 7.78
CA LEU A 71 -2.38 28.33 8.75
C LEU A 71 -1.97 27.81 10.14
N LEU A 72 -1.48 26.58 10.21
CA LEU A 72 -1.14 25.91 11.47
C LEU A 72 0.05 26.58 12.18
N SER A 73 1.01 27.12 11.44
CA SER A 73 2.15 27.86 12.00
C SER A 73 1.75 29.22 12.58
N ARG A 74 0.75 29.89 12.00
CA ARG A 74 0.19 31.16 12.53
C ARG A 74 -0.73 30.94 13.72
N LEU A 75 -1.37 29.78 13.84
CA LEU A 75 -2.37 29.51 14.85
C LEU A 75 -1.73 29.25 16.23
N ALA A 76 -1.97 30.16 17.18
CA ALA A 76 -1.65 29.93 18.59
C ALA A 76 -2.84 29.24 19.29
N VAL A 77 -2.60 28.07 19.88
CA VAL A 77 -3.62 27.32 20.62
C VAL A 77 -3.56 27.73 22.10
N PHE A 78 -4.71 28.13 22.65
CA PHE A 78 -4.89 28.44 24.07
C PHE A 78 -6.21 27.82 24.56
N PRO A 79 -6.30 27.42 25.85
CA PRO A 79 -7.54 26.88 26.41
C PRO A 79 -8.65 27.95 26.42
N LEU A 80 -9.89 27.51 26.24
CA LEU A 80 -11.06 28.38 26.34
C LEU A 80 -11.24 28.93 27.76
N PRO A 81 -11.83 30.13 27.95
CA PRO A 81 -12.08 30.70 29.28
C PRO A 81 -12.96 29.84 30.19
N GLY A 82 -13.77 28.93 29.63
CA GLY A 82 -14.60 27.98 30.38
C GLY A 82 -13.89 26.67 30.74
N PHE A 83 -12.64 26.47 30.35
CA PHE A 83 -11.88 25.26 30.68
C PHE A 83 -11.44 25.30 32.16
N PRO A 84 -11.57 24.19 32.93
CA PRO A 84 -11.20 24.14 34.35
C PRO A 84 -9.67 24.11 34.54
N GLY A 85 -9.01 25.24 34.28
CA GLY A 85 -7.55 25.34 34.21
C GLY A 85 -6.80 24.91 35.47
N ARG A 86 -7.37 25.15 36.67
CA ARG A 86 -6.73 24.74 37.94
C ARG A 86 -6.94 23.27 38.31
N ALA A 87 -8.00 22.63 37.84
CA ALA A 87 -8.29 21.24 38.18
C ALA A 87 -7.58 20.25 37.23
N GLN A 88 -7.36 20.67 35.98
CA GLN A 88 -6.85 19.82 34.90
C GLN A 88 -5.57 20.38 34.26
N GLU A 89 -4.78 21.14 35.02
CA GLU A 89 -3.52 21.73 34.53
C GLU A 89 -2.55 20.66 33.99
N GLY A 90 -2.44 19.52 34.69
CA GLY A 90 -1.59 18.41 34.26
C GLY A 90 -2.01 17.80 32.91
N LEU A 91 -3.32 17.65 32.68
CA LEU A 91 -3.86 17.17 31.41
C LEU A 91 -3.63 18.19 30.29
N LEU A 92 -3.82 19.48 30.58
CA LEU A 92 -3.56 20.56 29.62
C LEU A 92 -2.09 20.58 29.19
N GLY A 93 -1.18 20.42 30.14
CA GLY A 93 0.25 20.31 29.89
C GLY A 93 0.60 19.12 28.99
N GLN A 94 -0.10 17.99 29.13
CA GLN A 94 0.09 16.82 28.25
C GLN A 94 -0.49 17.04 26.85
N LEU A 95 -1.71 17.58 26.74
CA LEU A 95 -2.39 17.79 25.45
C LEU A 95 -1.73 18.86 24.59
N LEU A 96 -1.26 19.96 25.19
CA LEU A 96 -0.60 21.06 24.49
C LEU A 96 0.92 20.88 24.38
N ARG A 97 1.45 19.74 24.83
CA ARG A 97 2.87 19.44 24.72
C ARG A 97 3.25 19.34 23.25
N LYS A 98 4.15 20.22 22.80
CA LYS A 98 4.78 20.16 21.47
C LYS A 98 6.07 19.35 21.43
N LYS A 99 6.59 18.96 22.60
CA LYS A 99 7.83 18.19 22.70
C LYS A 99 7.56 16.76 22.28
N VAL A 100 8.27 16.33 21.24
CA VAL A 100 8.28 14.97 20.70
C VAL A 100 8.58 13.93 21.80
N GLU A 101 8.13 12.70 21.58
CA GLU A 101 8.44 11.57 22.46
C GLU A 101 9.96 11.32 22.53
N PRO A 102 10.50 10.95 23.71
CA PRO A 102 11.95 10.81 23.90
C PRO A 102 12.57 9.76 22.95
N GLY A 103 11.89 8.64 22.68
CA GLY A 103 12.42 7.64 21.75
C GLY A 103 12.53 8.13 20.30
N VAL A 104 11.66 9.05 19.88
CA VAL A 104 11.74 9.66 18.55
C VAL A 104 12.83 10.73 18.53
N GLU A 105 13.04 11.46 19.62
CA GLU A 105 14.18 12.39 19.76
C GLU A 105 15.51 11.64 19.63
N ASP A 106 15.67 10.49 20.29
CA ASP A 106 16.89 9.68 20.19
C ASP A 106 17.15 9.26 18.74
N TRP A 107 16.12 8.84 18.00
CA TRP A 107 16.23 8.51 16.58
C TRP A 107 16.55 9.72 15.69
N ILE A 108 16.01 10.90 16.02
CA ILE A 108 16.37 12.14 15.33
C ILE A 108 17.84 12.47 15.57
N GLN A 109 18.32 12.38 16.81
CA GLN A 109 19.72 12.63 17.16
C GLN A 109 20.65 11.62 16.48
N GLU A 110 20.27 10.34 16.45
CA GLU A 110 21.02 9.30 15.73
C GLU A 110 21.06 9.60 14.22
N GLY A 111 19.93 9.97 13.62
CA GLY A 111 19.85 10.38 12.21
C GLY A 111 20.71 11.60 11.89
N LEU A 112 20.72 12.61 12.76
CA LEU A 112 21.58 13.80 12.63
C LEU A 112 23.06 13.44 12.75
N ASN A 113 23.43 12.55 13.68
CA ASN A 113 24.81 12.09 13.86
C ASN A 113 25.28 11.25 12.66
N ALA A 114 24.42 10.39 12.12
CA ALA A 114 24.66 9.62 10.90
C ALA A 114 24.82 10.56 9.68
N GLY A 115 23.93 11.56 9.54
CA GLY A 115 24.03 12.57 8.50
C GLY A 115 25.31 13.40 8.59
N ASN A 116 25.67 13.86 9.79
CA ASN A 116 26.88 14.64 10.03
C ASN A 116 28.16 13.85 9.82
N SER A 117 28.20 12.57 10.21
CA SER A 117 29.35 11.69 9.95
C SER A 117 29.51 11.41 8.45
N MET A 118 28.40 11.18 7.73
CA MET A 118 28.42 11.05 6.27
C MET A 118 28.84 12.34 5.57
N ALA A 119 28.35 13.50 6.03
CA ALA A 119 28.74 14.81 5.48
C ALA A 119 30.22 15.10 5.71
N ARG A 120 30.77 14.76 6.87
CA ARG A 120 32.22 14.87 7.17
C ARG A 120 33.07 13.96 6.28
N LEU A 121 32.59 12.75 5.98
CA LEU A 121 33.26 11.85 5.05
C LEU A 121 33.20 12.36 3.60
N ARG A 122 32.03 12.86 3.18
CA ARG A 122 31.77 13.46 1.87
C ARG A 122 32.44 14.83 1.66
N SER A 123 32.91 15.49 2.70
CA SER A 123 33.63 16.77 2.60
C SER A 123 34.91 16.66 1.76
N ASN A 124 35.44 15.44 1.59
CA ASN A 124 36.59 15.16 0.74
C ASN A 124 36.21 14.85 -0.73
N ASP A 125 34.93 14.65 -1.04
CA ASP A 125 34.40 14.25 -2.35
C ASP A 125 33.39 15.33 -2.80
N ALA A 126 33.92 16.45 -3.31
CA ALA A 126 33.18 17.70 -3.55
C ALA A 126 32.12 17.65 -4.67
N ASP A 127 31.89 16.49 -5.29
CA ASP A 127 31.16 16.40 -6.56
C ASP A 127 29.70 15.90 -6.42
N VAL A 128 29.30 15.39 -5.26
CA VAL A 128 27.91 14.95 -5.00
C VAL A 128 27.25 15.86 -3.96
N THR A 129 26.95 17.08 -4.38
CA THR A 129 26.08 18.00 -3.63
C THR A 129 24.64 17.46 -3.57
N GLY A 130 23.86 17.88 -2.57
CA GLY A 130 22.46 17.43 -2.41
C GLY A 130 21.60 17.74 -3.63
N GLU A 131 21.81 18.89 -4.26
CA GLU A 131 21.11 19.31 -5.49
C GLU A 131 21.42 18.37 -6.68
N ASN A 132 22.66 17.90 -6.81
CA ASN A 132 23.03 16.94 -7.86
C ASN A 132 22.36 15.57 -7.64
N LEU A 133 22.16 15.18 -6.37
CA LEU A 133 21.47 13.94 -6.02
C LEU A 133 19.96 14.03 -6.29
N GLU A 134 19.31 15.16 -5.97
CA GLU A 134 17.89 15.38 -6.30
C GLU A 134 17.67 15.34 -7.82
N ASN A 135 18.50 16.06 -8.58
CA ASN A 135 18.47 16.00 -10.05
C ASN A 135 18.66 14.58 -10.60
N LEU A 136 19.54 13.78 -9.96
CA LEU A 136 19.74 12.39 -10.33
C LEU A 136 18.49 11.54 -10.05
N TRP A 137 17.83 11.73 -8.92
CA TRP A 137 16.60 11.00 -8.58
C TRP A 137 15.44 11.38 -9.50
N ASP A 138 15.31 12.65 -9.85
CA ASP A 138 14.30 13.13 -10.80
C ASP A 138 14.53 12.54 -12.20
N TRP A 139 15.79 12.52 -12.67
CA TRP A 139 16.14 11.85 -13.91
C TRP A 139 15.86 10.34 -13.84
N ALA A 140 16.24 9.67 -12.76
CA ALA A 140 16.06 8.23 -12.60
C ALA A 140 14.57 7.84 -12.59
N ALA A 141 13.72 8.64 -11.96
CA ALA A 141 12.26 8.45 -11.98
C ALA A 141 11.71 8.56 -13.41
N GLY A 142 12.15 9.55 -14.19
CA GLY A 142 11.76 9.72 -15.59
C GLY A 142 12.24 8.57 -16.49
N ALA A 143 13.52 8.17 -16.36
CA ALA A 143 14.10 7.06 -17.11
C ALA A 143 13.37 5.73 -16.82
N LEU A 144 13.07 5.46 -15.54
CA LEU A 144 12.28 4.30 -15.14
C LEU A 144 10.86 4.35 -15.71
N GLN A 145 10.22 5.51 -15.71
CA GLN A 145 8.88 5.66 -16.27
C GLN A 145 8.86 5.40 -17.78
N ASP A 146 9.89 5.79 -18.50
CA ASP A 146 10.00 5.53 -19.94
C ASP A 146 10.22 4.05 -20.25
N GLU A 147 11.10 3.36 -19.51
CA GLU A 147 11.24 1.91 -19.64
C GLU A 147 9.94 1.19 -19.23
N LEU A 148 9.29 1.65 -18.15
CA LEU A 148 8.00 1.10 -17.75
C LEU A 148 6.98 1.28 -18.88
N ARG A 149 6.86 2.45 -19.51
CA ARG A 149 5.93 2.63 -20.66
C ARG A 149 6.22 1.69 -21.83
N ARG A 150 7.50 1.39 -22.09
CA ARG A 150 7.88 0.44 -23.16
C ARG A 150 7.45 -0.99 -22.84
N TYR A 151 7.60 -1.40 -21.58
CA TYR A 151 7.38 -2.79 -21.17
C TYR A 151 6.03 -3.06 -20.53
N LEU A 152 5.31 -2.05 -20.03
CA LEU A 152 4.01 -2.16 -19.35
C LEU A 152 2.95 -2.88 -20.21
N PRO A 153 2.82 -2.64 -21.53
CA PRO A 153 1.90 -3.41 -22.38
C PRO A 153 2.27 -4.89 -22.51
N THR A 154 3.50 -5.26 -22.15
CA THR A 154 3.99 -6.65 -22.19
C THR A 154 3.78 -7.34 -20.84
N PHE A 155 3.72 -6.60 -19.74
CA PHE A 155 3.39 -7.15 -18.42
C PHE A 155 1.93 -7.63 -18.40
N GLY A 156 1.73 -8.93 -18.20
CA GLY A 156 0.41 -9.57 -18.25
C GLY A 156 0.04 -10.20 -19.60
N GLY A 157 0.92 -10.11 -20.61
CA GLY A 157 0.80 -10.87 -21.86
C GLY A 157 1.16 -12.35 -21.69
N ASN A 158 0.60 -13.20 -22.54
CA ASN A 158 0.84 -14.65 -22.53
C ASN A 158 2.26 -15.04 -22.99
N TYR A 159 2.99 -14.10 -23.59
CA TYR A 159 4.30 -14.34 -24.22
C TYR A 159 5.36 -13.43 -23.61
N THR A 160 6.55 -13.97 -23.42
CA THR A 160 7.71 -13.21 -22.97
C THR A 160 8.21 -12.27 -24.08
N LEU A 161 8.96 -11.24 -23.68
CA LEU A 161 9.59 -10.28 -24.60
C LEU A 161 10.55 -10.94 -25.59
N GLU A 162 11.19 -12.03 -25.20
CA GLU A 162 12.13 -12.78 -26.03
C GLU A 162 11.39 -13.62 -27.09
N GLU A 163 10.31 -14.28 -26.69
CA GLU A 163 9.45 -15.06 -27.58
C GLU A 163 8.75 -14.21 -28.64
N ARG A 164 8.33 -12.98 -28.28
CA ARG A 164 7.75 -12.05 -29.26
C ARG A 164 8.77 -11.60 -30.32
N LYS A 165 10.05 -11.46 -29.95
CA LYS A 165 11.13 -11.08 -30.88
C LYS A 165 11.52 -12.22 -31.81
N ILE A 166 11.49 -13.46 -31.33
CA ILE A 166 11.79 -14.67 -32.10
C ILE A 166 10.60 -15.07 -33.01
N GLY A 167 9.41 -14.54 -32.71
CA GLY A 167 8.19 -14.76 -33.46
C GLY A 167 7.28 -15.73 -32.73
N ILE A 168 6.02 -15.30 -32.52
CA ILE A 168 4.99 -16.02 -31.77
C ILE A 168 4.68 -17.40 -32.40
N GLN A 169 5.04 -17.60 -33.67
CA GLN A 169 4.79 -18.82 -34.43
C GLN A 169 5.60 -20.03 -33.95
N ASN A 170 6.70 -19.83 -33.20
CA ASN A 170 7.58 -20.91 -32.77
C ASN A 170 7.50 -21.23 -31.26
N VAL A 171 6.51 -20.66 -30.56
CA VAL A 171 6.37 -20.79 -29.10
C VAL A 171 5.57 -22.04 -28.76
N VAL A 172 6.22 -23.02 -28.12
CA VAL A 172 5.69 -24.35 -27.78
C VAL A 172 4.87 -24.36 -26.47
N THR A 173 4.66 -23.21 -25.83
CA THR A 173 3.91 -23.15 -24.56
C THR A 173 2.40 -23.22 -24.83
N GLY A 174 1.86 -24.43 -24.73
CA GLY A 174 0.48 -24.78 -25.07
C GLY A 174 -0.60 -24.33 -24.09
N LEU A 175 -0.75 -23.03 -23.84
CA LEU A 175 -1.99 -22.46 -23.30
C LEU A 175 -2.40 -21.18 -24.06
N GLN A 176 -2.97 -21.39 -25.24
CA GLN A 176 -3.77 -20.38 -25.94
C GLN A 176 -5.08 -20.21 -25.13
N ARG A 177 -5.22 -19.15 -24.34
CA ARG A 177 -6.53 -18.80 -23.77
C ARG A 177 -7.41 -18.31 -24.93
N THR A 178 -8.48 -19.04 -25.24
CA THR A 178 -9.53 -18.54 -26.13
C THR A 178 -10.16 -17.31 -25.47
N LEU A 179 -9.97 -16.12 -26.03
CA LEU A 179 -10.75 -14.95 -25.65
C LEU A 179 -12.22 -15.25 -25.97
N PRO A 180 -13.18 -15.08 -25.04
CA PRO A 180 -14.58 -15.01 -25.42
C PRO A 180 -14.80 -13.70 -26.19
N ASP A 181 -15.28 -13.81 -27.43
CA ASP A 181 -15.69 -12.68 -28.27
C ASP A 181 -16.94 -12.00 -27.70
N THR A 182 -16.77 -11.12 -26.71
CA THR A 182 -17.81 -10.14 -26.33
C THR A 182 -17.62 -8.86 -27.12
N MET A 183 -17.79 -8.93 -28.44
CA MET A 183 -17.98 -7.78 -29.35
C MET A 183 -18.84 -8.19 -30.57
N ALA A 184 -19.78 -9.12 -30.39
CA ALA A 184 -20.83 -9.40 -31.37
C ALA A 184 -22.08 -8.58 -31.00
N ASP A 185 -22.18 -7.41 -31.62
CA ASP A 185 -23.40 -6.79 -32.14
C ASP A 185 -24.71 -7.08 -31.39
N SER A 186 -25.03 -6.23 -30.41
CA SER A 186 -26.36 -6.14 -29.80
C SER A 186 -27.19 -5.08 -30.53
N SER A 187 -27.57 -5.40 -31.75
CA SER A 187 -28.66 -4.73 -32.45
C SER A 187 -29.71 -5.77 -32.78
N ASP A 188 -30.71 -5.89 -31.91
CA ASP A 188 -32.04 -6.30 -32.36
C ASP A 188 -33.09 -5.58 -31.50
N GLU A 189 -33.92 -4.84 -32.21
CA GLU A 189 -34.99 -4.00 -31.71
C GLU A 189 -36.25 -4.86 -31.46
N ASP A 190 -36.93 -4.56 -30.35
CA ASP A 190 -38.37 -4.66 -30.05
C ASP A 190 -39.26 -5.64 -30.85
N ASP A 191 -39.96 -6.53 -30.10
CA ASP A 191 -41.39 -6.77 -30.36
C ASP A 191 -42.14 -7.09 -29.04
N GLU A 192 -43.16 -6.28 -28.75
CA GLU A 192 -44.11 -6.46 -27.65
C GLU A 192 -45.19 -7.48 -28.05
N SER A 193 -45.65 -8.33 -27.12
CA SER A 193 -47.07 -8.65 -26.92
C SER A 193 -47.32 -9.58 -25.72
N ASP A 194 -48.32 -9.19 -24.92
CA ASP A 194 -49.05 -9.92 -23.88
C ASP A 194 -49.45 -11.36 -24.28
N ASP A 195 -49.48 -12.31 -23.33
CA ASP A 195 -50.68 -12.62 -22.53
C ASP A 195 -50.52 -13.96 -21.75
N ASP A 196 -51.32 -14.07 -20.69
CA ASP A 196 -51.43 -15.05 -19.60
C ASP A 196 -51.22 -16.57 -19.87
N GLU A 197 -50.67 -17.29 -18.87
CA GLU A 197 -51.42 -18.30 -18.07
C GLU A 197 -50.52 -19.14 -17.14
N MET A 198 -50.96 -19.26 -15.88
CA MET A 198 -50.40 -20.11 -14.83
C MET A 198 -50.52 -21.61 -15.14
N LYS A 199 -49.48 -22.40 -14.85
CA LYS A 199 -49.64 -23.78 -14.35
C LYS A 199 -48.44 -24.28 -13.54
N ASP A 200 -48.76 -24.55 -12.28
CA ASP A 200 -48.07 -25.34 -11.27
C ASP A 200 -47.68 -26.73 -11.79
N ASP A 201 -46.43 -27.16 -11.59
CA ASP A 201 -46.18 -28.56 -11.29
C ASP A 201 -44.91 -28.78 -10.45
N SER A 202 -45.13 -29.43 -9.32
CA SER A 202 -44.16 -29.80 -8.30
C SER A 202 -43.54 -31.18 -8.60
N ARG A 203 -42.21 -31.30 -8.68
CA ARG A 203 -41.41 -32.29 -7.91
C ARG A 203 -39.91 -32.36 -8.29
N PRO A 204 -39.05 -32.79 -7.34
CA PRO A 204 -37.60 -32.71 -7.42
C PRO A 204 -36.96 -33.99 -8.00
N LYS A 205 -35.88 -33.84 -8.76
CA LYS A 205 -34.99 -34.95 -9.14
C LYS A 205 -33.67 -34.90 -8.35
N THR A 206 -33.67 -35.67 -7.27
CA THR A 206 -32.64 -36.63 -6.88
C THR A 206 -31.18 -36.33 -7.20
N VAL A 207 -30.46 -36.03 -6.12
CA VAL A 207 -29.00 -36.13 -5.97
C VAL A 207 -28.57 -37.59 -6.22
N SER A 208 -27.65 -37.82 -7.16
CA SER A 208 -26.87 -39.05 -7.26
C SER A 208 -25.40 -38.74 -7.08
N LYS A 209 -24.82 -39.36 -6.07
CA LYS A 209 -23.48 -39.18 -5.54
C LYS A 209 -22.51 -40.17 -6.20
N ALA A 210 -21.28 -39.70 -6.40
CA ALA A 210 -20.00 -40.41 -6.47
C ALA A 210 -19.68 -41.32 -7.67
N ALA A 211 -18.66 -40.91 -8.41
CA ALA A 211 -17.52 -41.77 -8.71
C ALA A 211 -16.24 -41.02 -8.31
N ALA A 212 -15.60 -41.50 -7.23
CA ALA A 212 -14.30 -41.04 -6.77
C ALA A 212 -13.21 -41.62 -7.67
N SER A 213 -12.32 -40.77 -8.19
CA SER A 213 -11.00 -41.21 -8.65
C SER A 213 -9.94 -40.34 -7.99
N THR A 214 -9.28 -40.95 -7.00
CA THR A 214 -8.09 -40.51 -6.32
C THR A 214 -6.94 -40.38 -7.33
N THR A 215 -6.41 -39.16 -7.51
CA THR A 215 -5.04 -38.96 -8.01
C THR A 215 -4.34 -37.95 -7.11
N LYS A 216 -3.22 -38.40 -6.53
CA LYS A 216 -2.31 -37.73 -5.60
C LYS A 216 -2.18 -36.22 -5.81
N GLN A 217 -2.52 -35.44 -4.78
CA GLN A 217 -1.96 -34.10 -4.59
C GLN A 217 -0.48 -34.24 -4.25
N GLU A 218 0.37 -34.03 -5.25
CA GLU A 218 1.79 -33.79 -5.05
C GLU A 218 1.96 -32.40 -4.43
N SER A 219 2.51 -32.37 -3.22
CA SER A 219 2.72 -31.15 -2.44
C SER A 219 3.61 -30.18 -3.21
N LEU A 220 3.02 -29.09 -3.72
CA LEU A 220 3.73 -27.92 -4.23
C LEU A 220 4.44 -27.23 -3.05
N GLN A 221 5.66 -27.69 -2.74
CA GLN A 221 6.57 -26.86 -1.99
C GLN A 221 6.96 -25.66 -2.88
N PRO A 222 6.97 -24.42 -2.34
CA PRO A 222 7.55 -23.31 -3.08
C PRO A 222 9.01 -23.65 -3.36
N SER A 223 9.39 -23.70 -4.65
CA SER A 223 10.70 -24.15 -5.14
C SER A 223 11.87 -23.25 -4.76
N LEU A 224 11.64 -22.28 -3.87
CA LEU A 224 12.64 -21.33 -3.40
C LEU A 224 12.41 -21.07 -1.91
N PRO A 225 13.43 -21.25 -1.05
CA PRO A 225 13.33 -20.86 0.34
C PRO A 225 13.06 -19.36 0.42
N ILE A 226 12.12 -18.94 1.27
CA ILE A 226 11.69 -17.53 1.47
C ILE A 226 12.91 -16.59 1.66
N ASN A 227 13.97 -17.07 2.30
CA ASN A 227 15.21 -16.31 2.49
C ASN A 227 15.90 -15.92 1.17
N ALA A 228 15.79 -16.76 0.14
CA ALA A 228 16.33 -16.45 -1.20
C ALA A 228 15.45 -15.42 -1.94
N GLN A 229 14.12 -15.49 -1.78
CA GLN A 229 13.21 -14.47 -2.32
C GLN A 229 13.44 -13.10 -1.67
N LEU A 230 13.56 -13.05 -0.34
CA LEU A 230 13.78 -11.80 0.39
C LEU A 230 15.15 -11.19 0.06
N ARG A 231 16.20 -12.01 -0.06
CA ARG A 231 17.53 -11.51 -0.48
C ARG A 231 17.54 -11.03 -1.93
N TYR A 232 16.84 -11.70 -2.83
CA TYR A 232 16.72 -11.24 -4.21
C TYR A 232 16.00 -9.88 -4.30
N MET A 233 14.90 -9.70 -3.55
CA MET A 233 14.19 -8.43 -3.50
C MET A 233 15.03 -7.28 -2.96
N VAL A 234 15.96 -7.56 -2.04
CA VAL A 234 16.80 -6.52 -1.40
C VAL A 234 18.10 -6.27 -2.16
N SER A 235 18.70 -7.27 -2.80
CA SER A 235 20.04 -7.18 -3.39
C SER A 235 20.09 -7.33 -4.91
N GLY A 236 18.98 -7.69 -5.57
CA GLY A 236 18.91 -7.88 -7.02
C GLY A 236 19.77 -9.02 -7.58
N MET A 237 20.48 -9.77 -6.73
CA MET A 237 21.41 -10.82 -7.15
C MET A 237 20.92 -12.20 -6.71
N PHE A 238 20.80 -13.12 -7.66
CA PHE A 238 20.58 -14.54 -7.41
C PHE A 238 21.94 -15.24 -7.28
N LEU A 239 22.36 -15.59 -6.07
CA LEU A 239 23.53 -16.45 -5.88
C LEU A 239 23.10 -17.93 -5.92
N PRO A 240 23.81 -18.80 -6.65
CA PRO A 240 23.48 -20.22 -6.69
C PRO A 240 23.72 -20.82 -5.30
N THR A 241 22.69 -21.47 -4.76
CA THR A 241 22.79 -22.25 -3.52
C THR A 241 23.76 -23.41 -3.75
N VAL A 242 24.94 -23.36 -3.12
CA VAL A 242 25.85 -24.52 -3.03
C VAL A 242 25.08 -25.65 -2.35
N ALA A 243 24.81 -26.71 -3.10
CA ALA A 243 24.25 -27.95 -2.59
C ALA A 243 25.27 -28.54 -1.59
N THR A 244 24.96 -28.46 -0.30
CA THR A 244 25.67 -29.25 0.70
C THR A 244 25.17 -30.69 0.59
N GLY A 245 25.93 -31.50 -0.14
CA GLY A 245 25.78 -32.94 -0.11
C GLY A 245 26.07 -33.46 1.30
N SER A 246 25.08 -34.07 1.94
CA SER A 246 25.29 -34.89 3.12
C SER A 246 25.22 -36.35 2.69
N SER A 247 26.39 -36.97 2.53
CA SER A 247 26.52 -38.42 2.50
C SER A 247 25.99 -39.02 3.80
N ARG A 248 25.08 -40.00 3.66
CA ARG A 248 25.03 -41.19 4.50
C ARG A 248 24.34 -42.30 3.74
#